data_AF-A0A2G0Z7T1-F1
#
_entry.id   AF-A0A2G0Z7T1-F1
#
_cell.length_a   1.000
_cell.length_b   1.000
_cell.length_c   1.000
_cell.angle_alpha   90.00
_cell.angle_beta   90.00
_cell.angle_gamma   90.00
#
_symmetry.space_group_name_H-M   'P 1'
#
loop_
_entity.id
_entity.type
_entity.pdbx_description
1 polymer ?
#
loop_
_entity_poly.entity_id
_entity_poly.type
_entity_poly.pdbx_seq_one_letter_code
_entity_poly.pdbx_strand_id
1 'polypeptide(L)' 'MKLATKDLSGAIQQGQVKASNFTAKQLQQISAGAKKIDGYTWHHHQDSGRMQLVPELVHKKTGHIGGEAMGGGM' A
#
# COMPACT_ATOMS: atom_id res chain seq x y z
N MET A 1 13.95 2.13 -3.31
CA MET A 1 12.78 2.21 -2.40
C MET A 1 12.40 3.63 -1.98
N LYS A 2 13.30 4.51 -1.51
CA LYS A 2 12.92 5.88 -1.05
C LYS A 2 12.16 6.71 -2.11
N LEU A 3 12.48 6.53 -3.39
CA LEU A 3 11.80 7.21 -4.51
C LEU A 3 10.35 6.72 -4.65
N ALA A 4 10.13 5.41 -4.73
CA ALA A 4 8.80 4.81 -4.80
C ALA A 4 7.86 5.25 -3.66
N THR A 5 8.36 5.32 -2.42
CA THR A 5 7.56 5.81 -1.30
C THR A 5 7.20 7.29 -1.43
N LYS A 6 8.11 8.10 -1.98
CA LYS A 6 7.83 9.52 -2.26
C LYS A 6 6.82 9.68 -3.39
N ASP A 7 6.92 8.88 -4.45
CA ASP A 7 5.93 8.87 -5.54
C ASP A 7 4.53 8.53 -5.02
N LEU A 8 4.43 7.51 -4.16
CA LEU A 8 3.17 7.17 -3.50
C LEU A 8 2.65 8.30 -2.59
N SER A 9 3.53 8.95 -1.82
CA SER A 9 3.15 10.12 -1.02
C SER A 9 2.58 11.24 -1.91
N GLY A 10 3.24 11.54 -3.03
CA GLY A 10 2.76 12.53 -3.99
C GLY A 10 1.41 12.15 -4.59
N ALA A 11 1.22 10.87 -4.97
CA ALA A 11 -0.05 10.37 -5.49
C ALA A 11 -1.20 10.48 -4.46
N ILE A 12 -0.91 10.28 -3.17
CA ILE A 12 -1.90 10.51 -2.11
C ILE A 12 -2.24 12.00 -1.98
N GLN A 13 -1.24 12.88 -2.00
CA GLN A 13 -1.45 14.34 -1.91
C GLN A 13 -2.22 14.89 -3.12
N GLN A 14 -2.02 14.32 -4.30
CA GLN A 14 -2.76 14.66 -5.52
C GLN A 14 -4.17 14.05 -5.57
N GLY A 15 -4.55 13.25 -4.56
CA GLY A 15 -5.84 12.56 -4.53
C GLY A 15 -5.96 11.39 -5.52
N GLN A 16 -4.87 11.01 -6.19
CA GLN A 16 -4.83 9.83 -7.07
C GLN A 16 -4.93 8.53 -6.26
N VAL A 17 -4.47 8.54 -5.02
CA VAL A 17 -4.62 7.44 -4.06
C VAL A 17 -5.34 7.94 -2.82
N LYS A 18 -6.41 7.25 -2.42
CA LYS A 18 -7.16 7.62 -1.22
C LYS A 18 -6.35 7.30 0.04
N ALA A 19 -6.05 8.31 0.84
CA ALA A 19 -5.38 8.16 2.14
C ALA A 19 -6.15 7.21 3.09
N SER A 20 -7.47 7.08 2.93
CA SER A 20 -8.34 6.17 3.71
C SER A 20 -7.99 4.68 3.55
N ASN A 21 -7.21 4.32 2.52
CA ASN A 21 -6.73 2.95 2.34
C ASN A 21 -5.57 2.59 3.29
N PHE A 22 -5.06 3.57 4.03
CA PHE A 22 -3.91 3.42 4.92
C PHE A 22 -4.28 3.83 6.34
N THR A 23 -3.68 3.13 7.31
CA THR A 23 -3.71 3.52 8.72
C THR A 23 -2.85 4.78 8.96
N ALA A 24 -3.09 5.49 10.06
CA ALA A 24 -2.28 6.66 10.43
C ALA A 24 -0.77 6.35 10.50
N LYS A 25 -0.40 5.15 10.98
CA LYS A 25 0.99 4.69 11.02
C LYS A 25 1.58 4.53 9.63
N GLN A 26 0.83 3.91 8.71
CA GLN A 26 1.26 3.74 7.32
C GLN A 26 1.36 5.08 6.60
N LEU A 27 0.41 6.01 6.80
CA LEU A 27 0.49 7.36 6.25
C LEU A 27 1.73 8.12 6.74
N GLN A 28 2.09 7.99 8.02
CA GLN A 28 3.33 8.58 8.55
C GLN A 28 4.57 7.94 7.91
N GLN A 29 4.59 6.62 7.74
CA GLN A 29 5.68 5.92 7.05
C GLN A 29 5.81 6.37 5.58
N ILE A 30 4.69 6.52 4.88
CA ILE A 30 4.65 6.99 3.49
C ILE A 30 5.15 8.43 3.39
N SER A 31 4.62 9.33 4.23
CA SER A 31 5.02 10.74 4.25
C SER A 31 6.50 10.93 4.61
N ALA A 32 7.02 10.10 5.52
CA ALA A 32 8.45 10.10 5.87
C ALA A 32 9.36 9.46 4.81
N GLY A 33 8.80 8.88 3.74
CA GLY A 33 9.58 8.18 2.72
C GLY A 33 10.25 6.90 3.25
N ALA A 34 9.59 6.20 4.18
CA ALA A 34 10.08 4.96 4.75
C ALA A 34 10.30 3.90 3.66
N LYS A 35 11.37 3.11 3.80
CA LYS A 35 11.70 2.05 2.82
C LYS A 35 10.73 0.86 2.88
N LYS A 36 10.07 0.66 4.02
CA LYS A 36 9.07 -0.37 4.28
C LYS A 36 7.84 0.29 4.89
N ILE A 37 6.67 -0.13 4.41
CA ILE A 37 5.36 0.24 4.97
C ILE A 37 4.83 -1.01 5.66
N ASP A 38 4.30 -0.88 6.88
CA ASP A 38 3.82 -2.05 7.63
C ASP A 38 2.63 -2.70 6.90
N GLY A 39 2.67 -4.02 6.70
CA GLY A 39 1.60 -4.76 6.03
C GLY A 39 1.56 -4.56 4.51
N TYR A 40 2.60 -3.98 3.92
CA TYR A 40 2.70 -3.76 2.49
C TYR A 40 4.11 -4.09 1.98
N THR A 41 4.16 -4.65 0.78
CA THR A 41 5.40 -4.94 0.08
C THR A 41 5.40 -4.22 -1.26
N TRP A 42 6.58 -3.73 -1.66
CA TRP A 42 6.74 -3.10 -2.96
C TRP A 42 6.96 -4.17 -4.02
N HIS A 43 6.04 -4.23 -4.97
CA HIS A 43 6.15 -5.08 -6.14
C HIS A 43 6.71 -4.26 -7.31
N HIS A 44 7.77 -4.77 -7.95
CA HIS A 44 8.35 -4.15 -9.12
C HIS A 44 7.61 -4.62 -10.36
N HIS A 45 6.95 -3.72 -11.08
CA HIS A 45 6.32 -4.04 -12.35
C HIS A 45 7.35 -3.88 -13.47
N GLN A 46 7.81 -5.01 -14.04
CA GLN A 46 8.92 -5.04 -15.01
C GLN A 46 8.65 -4.22 -16.28
N ASP A 47 7.40 -4.10 -16.73
CA ASP A 47 7.04 -3.43 -17.98
C ASP A 47 7.00 -1.89 -17.93
N SER A 48 7.11 -1.28 -16.75
CA SER A 48 6.98 0.19 -16.64
C SER A 48 7.96 0.86 -15.68
N GLY A 49 8.86 0.11 -15.04
CA GLY A 49 9.78 0.62 -14.01
C GLY A 49 9.05 1.24 -12.81
N ARG A 50 7.74 1.03 -12.70
CA ARG A 50 6.90 1.53 -11.62
C ARG A 50 6.86 0.51 -10.49
N MET A 51 6.95 1.04 -9.28
CA MET A 51 6.81 0.28 -8.05
C MET A 51 5.36 0.39 -7.59
N GLN A 52 4.70 -0.75 -7.43
CA GLN A 52 3.35 -0.81 -6.89
C GLN A 52 3.40 -1.30 -5.45
N LEU A 53 2.77 -0.57 -4.55
CA LEU A 53 2.62 -1.02 -3.17
C LEU A 53 1.45 -2.02 -3.12
N VAL A 54 1.74 -3.29 -2.84
CA VAL A 54 0.74 -4.34 -2.71
C VAL A 54 0.56 -4.70 -1.24
N PRO A 55 -0.68 -4.89 -0.75
CA PRO A 55 -0.91 -5.39 0.60
C PRO A 55 -0.20 -6.74 0.75
N GLU A 56 0.65 -6.85 1.77
CA GLU A 56 1.17 -8.14 2.21
C GLU A 56 0.03 -8.77 3.00
N LEU A 57 -0.77 -9.61 2.32
CA LEU A 57 -1.98 -10.27 2.81
C LEU A 57 -1.97 -10.43 4.33
N VAL A 58 -2.90 -9.69 4.96
CA VAL A 58 -3.13 -9.52 6.39
C VAL A 58 -2.89 -10.82 7.16
N HIS A 59 -1.70 -10.96 7.75
CA HIS A 59 -1.46 -11.95 8.80
C HIS A 59 -1.45 -11.22 10.14
N LYS A 60 -2.52 -11.49 10.92
CA LYS A 60 -2.80 -11.11 12.31
C LYS A 60 -3.47 -9.74 12.56
N LYS A 61 -4.75 -9.88 12.94
CA LYS A 61 -5.59 -9.05 13.83
C LYS A 61 -6.66 -8.22 13.13
N THR A 62 -7.89 -8.39 13.66
CA THR A 62 -9.19 -7.79 13.29
C THR A 62 -9.79 -8.43 12.03
N GLY A 63 -10.78 -9.33 12.08
CA GLY A 63 -11.93 -9.36 12.99
C GLY A 63 -12.88 -8.21 12.61
N HIS A 64 -13.80 -8.47 11.68
CA HIS A 64 -14.91 -7.63 11.18
C HIS A 64 -14.61 -6.15 10.90
N ILE A 65 -14.66 -5.71 9.62
CA ILE A 65 -15.83 -5.06 8.99
C ILE A 65 -15.73 -5.20 7.45
N GLY A 66 -16.70 -5.90 6.85
CA GLY A 66 -17.24 -5.67 5.50
C GLY A 66 -16.31 -5.74 4.29
N GLY A 67 -16.17 -6.92 3.70
CA GLY A 67 -15.64 -7.10 2.36
C GLY A 67 -15.99 -8.49 1.87
N GLU A 68 -17.17 -8.59 1.27
CA GLU A 68 -17.70 -9.81 0.69
C GLU A 68 -16.67 -10.51 -0.22
N ALA A 69 -16.73 -11.83 -0.15
CA ALA A 69 -16.00 -12.76 -0.97
C ALA A 69 -16.18 -12.49 -2.47
N MET A 70 -15.15 -12.84 -3.25
CA MET A 70 -15.19 -13.54 -4.55
C MET A 70 -13.79 -13.42 -5.16
N GLY A 71 -13.05 -14.46 -5.51
CA GLY A 71 -13.33 -15.88 -5.60
C GLY A 71 -12.35 -16.50 -6.62
N GLY A 72 -11.91 -17.73 -6.37
CA GLY A 72 -11.30 -18.66 -7.35
C GLY A 72 -9.89 -18.30 -7.82
N GLY A 73 -8.86 -19.05 -7.46
CA GLY A 73 -8.57 -20.40 -7.98
C GLY A 73 -7.27 -20.27 -8.79
N MET A 74 -6.28 -21.15 -8.75
CA MET A 74 -6.11 -22.54 -8.36
C MET A 74 -4.60 -22.78 -8.22
#